data_AF-A0A829CZ71-F1
#
_entry.id   AF-A0A829CZ71-F1
#
_cell.length_a   1.000
_cell.length_b   1.000
_cell.length_c   1.000
_cell.angle_alpha   90.00
_cell.angle_beta   90.00
_cell.angle_gamma   90.00
#
_symmetry.space_group_name_H-M   'P 1'
#
loop_
_entity.id
_entity.type
_entity.pdbx_description
1 polymer ?
#
loop_
_entity_poly.entity_id
_entity_poly.type
_entity_poly.pdbx_seq_one_letter_code
_entity_poly.pdbx_strand_id
1 'polypeptide(L)'
;MKHSSFYLTFLTILFIFPLLLWSESTSNEKKIEILIPDGSSGDSDWGKDFLQFEDLDLLGDASEENSKNLFEKAKENFLQSVDRFRKTNELINLKRKEFDSLSFEADRYEWQKKSRRENFERAITRDLNKSRSDSIHLLVSSMNFLERIQNQKVKDTDTFRDLQANIYREYIKHQLALKNFLQAMDILERYIQIGNKYYEDSEAQGFLANCYERAYRLSKKNRDDIAREKYDILRKKHGLLYAEFKFGKNSSDYLEFSKELFKD
;
A
#
# COMPACT_ATOMS: atom_id res chain seq x y z
N MET A 1 -40.40 -29.31 49.66
CA MET A 1 -41.04 -30.61 49.39
C MET A 1 -41.16 -30.80 47.89
N LYS A 2 -40.60 -31.92 47.37
CA LYS A 2 -40.86 -32.61 46.07
C LYS A 2 -40.41 -31.86 44.80
N HIS A 3 -39.24 -32.13 44.19
CA HIS A 3 -38.74 -33.31 43.41
C HIS A 3 -39.38 -33.52 42.03
N SER A 4 -38.55 -33.43 40.97
CA SER A 4 -38.38 -34.40 39.85
C SER A 4 -37.75 -33.65 38.65
N SER A 5 -36.45 -33.68 38.38
CA SER A 5 -35.63 -34.77 37.80
C SER A 5 -36.06 -35.20 36.39
N PHE A 6 -35.24 -34.86 35.39
CA PHE A 6 -34.99 -35.71 34.23
C PHE A 6 -33.49 -35.64 33.89
N TYR A 7 -32.78 -36.69 34.33
CA TYR A 7 -31.43 -37.04 33.94
C TYR A 7 -31.47 -37.79 32.60
N LEU A 8 -30.49 -37.54 31.73
CA LEU A 8 -30.11 -38.52 30.72
C LEU A 8 -28.59 -38.51 30.57
N THR A 9 -27.98 -39.36 31.39
CA THR A 9 -26.60 -39.85 31.32
C THR A 9 -26.55 -41.04 30.36
N PHE A 10 -25.60 -41.04 29.41
CA PHE A 10 -25.07 -42.25 28.78
C PHE A 10 -23.57 -42.02 28.56
N LEU A 11 -22.74 -42.41 29.53
CA LEU A 11 -21.98 -43.68 29.61
C LEU A 11 -20.76 -43.73 28.67
N THR A 12 -19.63 -43.56 29.34
CA THR A 12 -18.22 -43.74 29.00
C THR A 12 -17.89 -45.10 28.37
N ILE A 13 -16.94 -45.13 27.42
CA ILE A 13 -15.99 -46.23 27.31
C ILE A 13 -14.57 -45.65 27.16
N LEU A 14 -13.83 -45.79 28.27
CA LEU A 14 -12.37 -45.80 28.34
C LEU A 14 -11.81 -46.94 27.47
N PHE A 15 -10.75 -46.70 26.72
CA PHE A 15 -9.69 -47.70 26.53
C PHE A 15 -8.32 -47.01 26.39
N ILE A 16 -7.63 -46.94 27.53
CA ILE A 16 -6.17 -46.84 27.61
C ILE A 16 -5.74 -48.20 28.18
N PHE A 17 -4.88 -48.94 27.48
CA PHE A 17 -3.63 -49.57 27.99
C PHE A 17 -3.02 -50.59 27.00
N PRO A 18 -1.74 -51.01 27.19
CA PRO A 18 -0.76 -51.23 26.13
C PRO A 18 -0.44 -52.73 26.00
N LEU A 19 0.62 -53.06 25.24
CA LEU A 19 1.54 -54.22 25.38
C LEU A 19 2.08 -54.52 23.96
N LEU A 20 3.33 -54.16 23.69
CA LEU A 20 4.51 -55.05 23.77
C LEU A 20 4.61 -56.04 22.60
N LEU A 21 5.52 -55.69 21.69
CA LEU A 21 6.41 -56.52 20.86
C LEU A 21 6.33 -58.05 21.09
N TRP A 22 6.04 -58.79 20.02
CA TRP A 22 6.95 -59.83 19.51
C TRP A 22 6.64 -60.21 18.05
N SER A 23 7.73 -60.57 17.36
CA SER A 23 7.91 -60.83 15.94
C SER A 23 7.34 -62.17 15.45
N GLU A 24 6.96 -62.28 14.17
CA GLU A 24 7.74 -63.04 13.18
C GLU A 24 7.21 -62.98 11.73
N SER A 25 8.19 -62.97 10.82
CA SER A 25 8.27 -63.40 9.42
C SER A 25 7.19 -63.06 8.36
N THR A 26 7.59 -62.13 7.48
CA THR A 26 7.63 -62.24 6.01
C THR A 26 6.34 -62.54 5.22
N SER A 27 5.91 -61.57 4.39
CA SER A 27 5.95 -61.71 2.92
C SER A 27 5.49 -60.42 2.20
N ASN A 28 6.36 -59.90 1.32
CA ASN A 28 6.09 -59.00 0.20
C ASN A 28 5.49 -57.62 0.47
N GLU A 29 6.31 -56.69 0.97
CA GLU A 29 6.11 -55.27 0.69
C GLU A 29 6.39 -54.99 -0.79
N LYS A 30 5.33 -54.81 -1.59
CA LYS A 30 5.43 -54.05 -2.84
C LYS A 30 5.58 -52.58 -2.46
N LYS A 31 6.82 -52.19 -2.18
CA LYS A 31 7.24 -50.79 -2.12
C LYS A 31 6.81 -50.15 -3.44
N ILE A 32 5.88 -49.19 -3.37
CA ILE A 32 5.57 -48.34 -4.52
C ILE A 32 6.85 -47.52 -4.74
N GLU A 33 7.68 -47.98 -5.66
CA GLU A 33 8.75 -47.16 -6.20
C GLU A 33 8.07 -45.96 -6.87
N ILE A 34 8.14 -44.82 -6.21
CA ILE A 34 7.81 -43.54 -6.81
C ILE A 34 8.82 -43.38 -7.93
N LEU A 35 8.40 -43.69 -9.16
CA LEU A 35 9.13 -43.41 -10.38
C LEU A 35 9.21 -41.88 -10.47
N ILE A 36 10.25 -41.29 -9.88
CA ILE A 36 10.68 -39.96 -10.26
C ILE A 36 11.06 -40.09 -11.73
N PRO A 37 10.43 -39.36 -12.67
CA PRO A 37 10.87 -39.37 -14.04
C PRO A 37 12.30 -38.83 -14.06
N ASP A 38 13.28 -39.72 -14.23
CA ASP A 38 14.64 -39.34 -14.59
C ASP A 38 14.52 -38.63 -15.94
N GLY A 39 14.69 -37.30 -15.95
CA GLY A 39 14.53 -36.43 -17.13
C GLY A 39 15.45 -36.74 -18.32
N SER A 40 16.04 -37.94 -18.36
CA SER A 40 16.83 -38.52 -19.44
C SER A 40 15.98 -39.04 -20.61
N SER A 41 14.65 -39.13 -20.47
CA SER A 41 13.79 -39.42 -21.62
C SER A 41 13.80 -38.21 -22.55
N GLY A 42 14.23 -38.40 -23.81
CA GLY A 42 14.45 -37.33 -24.79
C GLY A 42 13.23 -36.46 -25.16
N ASP A 43 12.07 -36.70 -24.55
CA ASP A 43 10.83 -35.92 -24.68
C ASP A 43 10.52 -35.04 -23.45
N SER A 44 11.41 -35.01 -22.45
CA SER A 44 11.25 -34.14 -21.27
C SER A 44 11.93 -32.79 -21.51
N ASP A 45 11.15 -31.71 -21.44
CA ASP A 45 11.64 -30.31 -21.43
C ASP A 45 12.60 -30.03 -20.26
N TRP A 46 12.69 -30.93 -19.28
CA TRP A 46 13.62 -30.85 -18.14
C TRP A 46 15.05 -31.33 -18.47
N GLY A 47 15.24 -31.98 -19.62
CA GLY A 47 16.53 -32.54 -20.06
C GLY A 47 17.09 -31.91 -21.34
N LYS A 48 16.31 -31.07 -22.03
CA LYS A 48 16.73 -30.33 -23.21
C LYS A 48 16.80 -28.86 -22.90
N ASP A 49 17.97 -28.47 -22.45
CA ASP A 49 18.69 -27.25 -22.80
C ASP A 49 19.61 -26.95 -21.63
N PHE A 50 20.91 -27.06 -21.88
CA PHE A 50 21.88 -26.35 -21.06
C PHE A 50 21.41 -24.91 -21.08
N LEU A 51 20.84 -24.43 -19.98
CA LEU A 51 20.45 -23.04 -19.79
C LEU A 51 21.64 -22.22 -20.27
N GLN A 52 21.55 -21.66 -21.48
CA GLN A 52 22.53 -20.71 -21.95
C GLN A 52 22.41 -19.57 -20.96
N PHE A 53 23.38 -19.49 -20.05
CA PHE A 53 23.54 -18.30 -19.24
C PHE A 53 23.80 -17.20 -20.25
N GLU A 54 22.78 -16.37 -20.51
CA GLU A 54 23.03 -15.05 -21.05
C GLU A 54 23.94 -14.37 -20.03
N ASP A 55 25.18 -14.09 -20.44
CA ASP A 55 26.10 -13.29 -19.63
C ASP A 55 25.37 -12.00 -19.28
N LEU A 56 24.98 -11.88 -18.00
CA LEU A 56 24.34 -10.67 -17.50
C LEU A 56 25.33 -9.52 -17.73
N ASP A 57 24.94 -8.55 -18.54
CA ASP A 57 25.68 -7.31 -18.69
C ASP A 57 25.56 -6.49 -17.38
N LEU A 58 26.36 -6.88 -16.39
CA LEU A 58 26.47 -6.24 -15.08
C LEU A 58 26.90 -4.77 -15.18
N LEU A 59 27.51 -4.37 -16.30
CA LEU A 59 27.99 -3.01 -16.55
C LEU A 59 26.98 -2.15 -17.31
N GLY A 60 26.08 -2.77 -18.07
CA GLY A 60 24.99 -2.09 -18.77
C GLY A 60 24.14 -1.25 -17.81
N ASP A 61 23.71 -1.83 -16.69
CA ASP A 61 22.88 -1.14 -15.68
C ASP A 61 23.62 -0.02 -14.93
N ALA A 62 24.95 -0.08 -14.89
CA ALA A 62 25.80 0.95 -14.26
C ALA A 62 26.24 2.05 -15.25
N SER A 63 26.04 1.85 -16.55
CA SER A 63 26.44 2.82 -17.58
C SER A 63 25.69 4.16 -17.41
N GLU A 64 26.39 5.26 -17.69
CA GLU A 64 25.80 6.60 -17.58
C GLU A 64 24.67 6.83 -18.59
N GLU A 65 24.76 6.22 -19.77
CA GLU A 65 23.74 6.35 -20.81
C GLU A 65 22.44 5.61 -20.45
N ASN A 66 22.54 4.38 -19.94
CA ASN A 66 21.35 3.66 -19.47
C ASN A 66 20.72 4.36 -18.26
N SER A 67 21.54 4.88 -17.34
CA SER A 67 21.04 5.68 -16.22
C SER A 67 20.26 6.92 -16.68
N LYS A 68 20.74 7.63 -17.72
CA LYS A 68 20.03 8.77 -18.33
C LYS A 68 18.73 8.35 -19.01
N ASN A 69 18.75 7.24 -19.75
CA ASN A 69 17.55 6.71 -20.41
C ASN A 69 16.47 6.30 -19.40
N LEU A 70 16.86 5.60 -18.33
CA LEU A 70 15.96 5.23 -17.23
C LEU A 70 15.39 6.47 -16.53
N PHE A 71 16.21 7.49 -16.32
CA PHE A 71 15.77 8.75 -15.73
C PHE A 71 14.74 9.48 -16.61
N GLU A 72 14.97 9.58 -17.92
CA GLU A 72 14.01 10.18 -18.85
C GLU A 72 12.70 9.38 -18.92
N LYS A 73 12.76 8.04 -18.93
CA LYS A 73 11.56 7.19 -18.85
C LYS A 73 10.77 7.41 -17.56
N ALA A 74 11.46 7.52 -16.42
CA ALA A 74 10.82 7.81 -15.14
C ALA A 74 10.09 9.16 -15.19
N LYS A 75 10.76 10.18 -15.73
CA LYS A 75 10.23 11.53 -15.89
C LYS A 75 9.03 11.57 -16.85
N GLU A 76 9.09 10.87 -17.98
CA GLU A 76 7.99 10.77 -18.94
C GLU A 76 6.75 10.16 -18.29
N ASN A 77 6.90 9.03 -17.58
CA ASN A 77 5.79 8.39 -16.87
C ASN A 77 5.19 9.29 -15.77
N PHE A 78 6.04 10.01 -15.05
CA PHE A 78 5.60 10.98 -14.05
C PHE A 78 4.74 12.09 -14.69
N LEU A 79 5.26 12.73 -15.75
CA LEU A 79 4.55 13.80 -16.46
C LEU A 79 3.24 13.30 -17.08
N GLN A 80 3.26 12.09 -17.66
CA GLN A 80 2.08 11.46 -18.22
C GLN A 80 1.02 11.19 -17.13
N SER A 81 1.42 10.75 -15.94
CA SER A 81 0.51 10.53 -14.81
C SER A 81 -0.20 11.82 -14.39
N VAL A 82 0.57 12.90 -14.22
CA VAL A 82 0.05 14.21 -13.82
C VAL A 82 -0.89 14.77 -14.88
N ASP A 83 -0.50 14.72 -16.16
CA ASP A 83 -1.31 15.26 -17.24
C ASP A 83 -2.62 14.47 -17.46
N ARG A 84 -2.57 13.13 -17.39
CA ARG A 84 -3.77 12.29 -17.48
C ARG A 84 -4.77 12.61 -16.36
N PHE A 85 -4.28 12.73 -15.12
CA PHE A 85 -5.13 13.07 -13.99
C PHE A 85 -5.73 14.47 -14.14
N ARG A 86 -4.91 15.46 -14.52
CA ARG A 86 -5.36 16.84 -14.74
C ARG A 86 -6.46 16.92 -15.79
N LYS A 87 -6.27 16.30 -16.95
CA LYS A 87 -7.28 16.23 -18.03
C LYS A 87 -8.58 15.58 -17.55
N THR A 88 -8.48 14.51 -16.76
CA THR A 88 -9.66 13.85 -16.21
C THR A 88 -10.41 14.76 -15.23
N ASN A 89 -9.68 15.50 -14.39
CA ASN A 89 -10.28 16.43 -13.45
C ASN A 89 -10.95 17.62 -14.16
N GLU A 90 -10.34 18.15 -15.21
CA GLU A 90 -10.93 19.16 -16.09
C GLU A 90 -12.24 18.65 -16.73
N LEU A 91 -12.22 17.42 -17.28
CA LEU A 91 -13.41 16.78 -17.85
C LEU A 91 -14.53 16.59 -16.82
N ILE A 92 -14.19 16.16 -15.60
CA ILE A 92 -15.16 16.01 -14.50
C ILE A 92 -15.79 17.36 -14.13
N ASN A 93 -15.00 18.43 -14.08
CA ASN A 93 -15.52 19.77 -13.79
C ASN A 93 -16.45 20.27 -14.89
N LEU A 94 -16.17 19.95 -16.16
CA LEU A 94 -17.07 20.23 -17.27
C LEU A 94 -18.38 19.44 -17.13
N LYS A 95 -18.31 18.13 -16.87
CA LYS A 95 -19.49 17.30 -16.62
C LYS A 95 -20.36 17.82 -15.48
N ARG A 96 -19.75 18.34 -14.40
CA ARG A 96 -20.47 18.98 -13.29
C ARG A 96 -21.23 20.23 -13.74
N LYS A 97 -20.57 21.11 -14.49
CA LYS A 97 -21.20 22.32 -15.04
C LYS A 97 -22.33 21.99 -16.02
N GLU A 98 -22.15 20.97 -16.86
CA GLU A 98 -23.17 20.45 -17.76
C GLU A 98 -24.36 19.86 -16.98
N PHE A 99 -24.09 19.12 -15.90
CA PHE A 99 -25.16 18.59 -15.05
C PHE A 99 -25.96 19.71 -14.37
N ASP A 100 -25.28 20.76 -13.91
CA ASP A 100 -25.93 21.91 -13.26
C ASP A 100 -26.71 22.80 -14.23
N SER A 101 -26.36 22.80 -15.53
CA SER A 101 -27.11 23.53 -16.57
C SER A 101 -28.35 22.79 -17.07
N LEU A 102 -28.43 21.48 -16.84
CA LEU A 102 -29.58 20.66 -17.24
C LEU A 102 -30.76 20.88 -16.30
N SER A 103 -31.91 21.28 -16.84
CA SER A 103 -33.19 21.24 -16.15
C SER A 103 -33.93 19.93 -16.50
N PHE A 104 -34.35 19.21 -15.46
CA PHE A 104 -35.09 17.95 -15.63
C PHE A 104 -36.58 18.18 -15.37
N GLU A 105 -37.39 18.25 -16.42
CA GLU A 105 -38.86 18.40 -16.32
C GLU A 105 -39.53 17.24 -15.57
N ALA A 106 -38.88 16.07 -15.55
CA ALA A 106 -39.37 14.87 -14.87
C ALA A 106 -39.26 14.93 -13.33
N ASP A 107 -38.44 15.82 -12.79
CA ASP A 107 -38.16 15.88 -11.34
C ASP A 107 -39.23 16.72 -10.62
N ARG A 108 -40.42 16.12 -10.45
CA ARG A 108 -41.56 16.73 -9.75
C ARG A 108 -41.34 16.82 -8.23
N TYR A 109 -40.60 15.90 -7.65
CA TYR A 109 -40.36 15.84 -6.21
C TYR A 109 -38.88 16.08 -5.86
N GLU A 110 -38.62 16.74 -4.73
CA GLU A 110 -37.26 17.06 -4.26
C GLU A 110 -36.38 15.83 -4.03
N TRP A 111 -36.96 14.70 -3.59
CA TRP A 111 -36.21 13.46 -3.40
C TRP A 111 -35.68 12.88 -4.72
N GLN A 112 -36.37 13.12 -5.85
CA GLN A 112 -35.93 12.70 -7.17
C GLN A 112 -34.71 13.50 -7.61
N LYS A 113 -34.76 14.83 -7.43
CA LYS A 113 -33.62 15.74 -7.68
C LYS A 113 -32.41 15.34 -6.85
N LYS A 114 -32.62 15.11 -5.55
CA LYS A 114 -31.57 14.65 -4.63
C LYS A 114 -30.98 13.33 -5.08
N SER A 115 -31.82 12.33 -5.38
CA SER A 115 -31.36 11.01 -5.83
C SER A 115 -30.57 11.09 -7.15
N ARG A 116 -30.99 11.93 -8.10
CA ARG A 116 -30.29 12.12 -9.37
C ARG A 116 -28.91 12.73 -9.16
N ARG A 117 -28.83 13.80 -8.36
CA ARG A 117 -27.55 14.44 -8.01
C ARG A 117 -26.61 13.48 -7.30
N GLU A 118 -27.11 12.70 -6.35
CA GLU A 118 -26.29 11.69 -5.66
C GLU A 118 -25.80 10.59 -6.63
N ASN A 119 -26.64 10.10 -7.54
CA ASN A 119 -26.24 9.11 -8.54
C ASN A 119 -25.14 9.66 -9.45
N PHE A 120 -25.27 10.91 -9.88
CA PHE A 120 -24.27 11.61 -10.67
C PHE A 120 -22.96 11.78 -9.91
N GLU A 121 -22.98 12.27 -8.67
CA GLU A 121 -21.76 12.41 -7.86
C GLU A 121 -21.10 11.06 -7.54
N ARG A 122 -21.88 9.97 -7.38
CA ARG A 122 -21.33 8.62 -7.26
C ARG A 122 -20.65 8.16 -8.56
N ALA A 123 -21.17 8.53 -9.73
CA ALA A 123 -20.53 8.23 -11.01
C ALA A 123 -19.22 9.02 -11.16
N ILE A 124 -19.24 10.32 -10.87
CA ILE A 124 -18.04 11.18 -10.86
C ILE A 124 -16.97 10.64 -9.91
N THR A 125 -17.35 10.23 -8.70
CA THR A 125 -16.42 9.67 -7.72
C THR A 125 -15.79 8.37 -8.21
N ARG A 126 -16.55 7.52 -8.92
CA ARG A 126 -16.03 6.29 -9.53
C ARG A 126 -15.01 6.60 -10.63
N ASP A 127 -15.35 7.52 -11.54
CA ASP A 127 -14.44 7.95 -12.61
C ASP A 127 -13.15 8.56 -12.05
N LEU A 128 -13.27 9.41 -11.02
CA LEU A 128 -12.13 10.03 -10.34
C LEU A 128 -11.24 8.99 -9.67
N ASN A 129 -11.82 8.04 -8.95
CA ASN A 129 -11.06 6.99 -8.28
C ASN A 129 -10.36 6.07 -9.28
N LYS A 130 -11.01 5.75 -10.41
CA LYS A 130 -10.38 4.99 -11.50
C LYS A 130 -9.16 5.74 -12.04
N SER A 131 -9.33 7.03 -12.35
CA SER A 131 -8.23 7.89 -12.84
C SER A 131 -7.06 7.97 -11.84
N ARG A 132 -7.35 8.06 -10.53
CA ARG A 132 -6.31 8.00 -9.49
C ARG A 132 -5.55 6.68 -9.51
N SER A 133 -6.24 5.56 -9.63
CA SER A 133 -5.59 4.24 -9.72
C SER A 133 -4.69 4.14 -10.97
N ASP A 134 -5.17 4.60 -12.13
CA ASP A 134 -4.39 4.62 -13.36
C ASP A 134 -3.14 5.49 -13.23
N SER A 135 -3.25 6.67 -12.59
CA SER A 135 -2.12 7.54 -12.28
C SER A 135 -1.13 6.90 -11.30
N ILE A 136 -1.63 6.19 -10.29
CA ILE A 136 -0.78 5.43 -9.35
C ILE A 136 0.03 4.37 -10.10
N HIS A 137 -0.54 3.65 -11.07
CA HIS A 137 0.20 2.65 -11.85
C HIS A 137 1.38 3.27 -12.63
N LEU A 138 1.17 4.44 -13.24
CA LEU A 138 2.25 5.17 -13.92
C LEU A 138 3.32 5.67 -12.95
N LEU A 139 2.91 6.14 -11.75
CA LEU A 139 3.86 6.58 -10.71
C LEU A 139 4.68 5.41 -10.17
N VAL A 140 4.10 4.25 -9.94
CA VAL A 140 4.83 3.04 -9.54
C VAL A 140 5.82 2.62 -10.62
N SER A 141 5.42 2.66 -11.89
CA SER A 141 6.34 2.41 -13.01
C SER A 141 7.51 3.41 -13.03
N SER A 142 7.23 4.68 -12.78
CA SER A 142 8.25 5.74 -12.64
C SER A 142 9.22 5.45 -11.48
N MET A 143 8.72 5.05 -10.31
CA MET A 143 9.55 4.64 -9.17
C MET A 143 10.45 3.45 -9.52
N ASN A 144 9.91 2.43 -10.18
CA ASN A 144 10.66 1.25 -10.60
C ASN A 144 11.82 1.60 -11.55
N PHE A 145 11.62 2.58 -12.45
CA PHE A 145 12.70 3.05 -13.32
C PHE A 145 13.80 3.78 -12.54
N LEU A 146 13.45 4.56 -11.50
CA LEU A 146 14.44 5.20 -10.63
C LEU A 146 15.22 4.19 -9.78
N GLU A 147 14.55 3.14 -9.29
CA GLU A 147 15.20 2.09 -8.49
C GLU A 147 16.21 1.28 -9.30
N ARG A 148 15.99 1.11 -10.61
CA ARG A 148 16.90 0.41 -11.52
C ARG A 148 18.20 1.16 -11.77
N ILE A 149 18.24 2.48 -11.55
CA ILE A 149 19.48 3.25 -11.70
C ILE A 149 20.44 2.80 -10.59
N GLN A 150 21.57 2.19 -10.93
CA GLN A 150 22.57 1.76 -9.94
C GLN A 150 23.69 2.77 -9.72
N ASN A 151 23.91 3.68 -10.68
CA ASN A 151 25.00 4.64 -10.63
C ASN A 151 24.82 5.67 -9.49
N GLN A 152 25.70 5.60 -8.49
CA GLN A 152 25.64 6.45 -7.30
C GLN A 152 25.80 7.94 -7.61
N LYS A 153 26.60 8.32 -8.61
CA LYS A 153 26.79 9.73 -9.00
C LYS A 153 25.47 10.37 -9.45
N VAL A 154 24.64 9.59 -10.15
CA VAL A 154 23.32 10.05 -10.61
C VAL A 154 22.36 10.17 -9.43
N LYS A 155 22.36 9.19 -8.50
CA LYS A 155 21.52 9.22 -7.29
C LYS A 155 21.80 10.40 -6.37
N ASP A 156 23.06 10.80 -6.27
CA ASP A 156 23.46 11.93 -5.42
C ASP A 156 23.19 13.29 -6.04
N THR A 157 22.79 13.34 -7.31
CA THR A 157 22.40 14.59 -7.97
C THR A 157 21.08 15.11 -7.43
N ASP A 158 20.98 16.42 -7.17
CA ASP A 158 19.75 17.05 -6.66
C ASP A 158 18.56 16.84 -7.60
N THR A 159 18.78 16.79 -8.91
CA THR A 159 17.73 16.54 -9.90
C THR A 159 17.08 15.16 -9.74
N PHE A 160 17.85 14.15 -9.34
CA PHE A 160 17.35 12.81 -9.05
C PHE A 160 16.47 12.83 -7.80
N ARG A 161 16.96 13.44 -6.71
CA ARG A 161 16.23 13.56 -5.44
C ARG A 161 14.95 14.39 -5.60
N ASP A 162 14.99 15.46 -6.38
CA ASP A 162 13.82 16.29 -6.69
C ASP A 162 12.75 15.51 -7.47
N LEU A 163 13.14 14.74 -8.50
CA LEU A 163 12.21 13.90 -9.25
C LEU A 163 11.60 12.82 -8.35
N GLN A 164 12.43 12.12 -7.57
CA GLN A 164 11.99 11.12 -6.61
C GLN A 164 10.99 11.70 -5.60
N ALA A 165 11.31 12.86 -5.02
CA ALA A 165 10.43 13.58 -4.10
C ALA A 165 9.09 13.97 -4.74
N ASN A 166 9.10 14.42 -6.00
CA ASN A 166 7.88 14.77 -6.73
C ASN A 166 6.99 13.55 -7.03
N ILE A 167 7.59 12.42 -7.44
CA ILE A 167 6.87 11.17 -7.67
C ILE A 167 6.23 10.68 -6.36
N TYR A 168 6.96 10.72 -5.25
CA TYR A 168 6.43 10.34 -3.94
C TYR A 168 5.29 11.27 -3.51
N ARG A 169 5.44 12.59 -3.64
CA ARG A 169 4.38 13.56 -3.30
C ARG A 169 3.09 13.30 -4.06
N GLU A 170 3.14 13.13 -5.38
CA GLU A 170 1.93 12.87 -6.18
C GLU A 170 1.32 11.50 -5.85
N TYR A 171 2.15 10.48 -5.63
CA TYR A 171 1.68 9.17 -5.20
C TYR A 171 0.93 9.23 -3.86
N ILE A 172 1.52 9.91 -2.87
CA ILE A 172 0.93 10.09 -1.53
C ILE A 172 -0.41 10.81 -1.65
N LYS A 173 -0.51 11.89 -2.44
CA LYS A 173 -1.77 12.61 -2.67
C LYS A 173 -2.87 11.69 -3.18
N HIS A 174 -2.57 10.85 -4.18
CA HIS A 174 -3.55 9.91 -4.71
C HIS A 174 -3.93 8.83 -3.69
N GLN A 175 -2.98 8.26 -2.95
CA GLN A 175 -3.27 7.24 -1.94
C GLN A 175 -4.09 7.77 -0.77
N LEU A 176 -3.77 8.96 -0.25
CA LEU A 176 -4.54 9.60 0.81
C LEU A 176 -5.97 9.89 0.37
N ALA A 177 -6.15 10.36 -0.87
CA ALA A 177 -7.47 10.61 -1.43
C ALA A 177 -8.31 9.33 -1.61
N LEU A 178 -7.66 8.18 -1.82
CA LEU A 178 -8.29 6.86 -1.84
C LEU A 178 -8.45 6.23 -0.44
N LYS A 179 -7.99 6.91 0.62
CA LYS A 179 -7.99 6.43 2.02
C LYS A 179 -7.08 5.22 2.25
N ASN A 180 -6.05 5.06 1.43
CA ASN A 180 -5.03 4.02 1.54
C ASN A 180 -3.86 4.49 2.43
N PHE A 181 -4.13 4.66 3.72
CA PHE A 181 -3.20 5.28 4.67
C PHE A 181 -1.92 4.45 4.92
N LEU A 182 -2.01 3.12 4.89
CA LEU A 182 -0.84 2.26 5.14
C LEU A 182 0.16 2.31 3.98
N GLN A 183 -0.33 2.32 2.74
CA GLN A 183 0.50 2.45 1.55
C GLN A 183 1.10 3.86 1.45
N ALA A 184 0.34 4.89 1.84
CA ALA A 184 0.85 6.26 1.90
C ALA A 184 1.95 6.42 2.97
N MET A 185 1.79 5.79 4.13
CA MET A 185 2.75 5.82 5.25
C MET A 185 4.14 5.32 4.82
N ASP A 186 4.21 4.18 4.13
CA ASP A 186 5.47 3.56 3.68
C ASP A 186 6.24 4.46 2.68
N ILE A 187 5.53 5.19 1.81
CA ILE A 187 6.16 6.15 0.88
C ILE A 187 6.50 7.47 1.58
N LEU A 188 5.69 7.92 2.55
CA LEU A 188 5.99 9.10 3.36
C LEU A 188 7.27 8.93 4.20
N GLU A 189 7.46 7.75 4.79
CA GLU A 189 8.69 7.43 5.54
C GLU A 189 9.92 7.48 4.62
N ARG A 190 9.82 6.97 3.39
CA ARG A 190 10.89 7.08 2.39
C ARG A 190 11.12 8.52 1.91
N TYR A 191 10.05 9.30 1.76
CA TYR A 191 10.13 10.70 1.34
C TYR A 191 10.94 11.57 2.31
N ILE A 192 10.69 11.44 3.62
CA ILE A 192 11.43 12.21 4.62
C ILE A 192 12.90 11.78 4.74
N GLN A 193 13.24 10.56 4.27
CA GLN A 193 14.61 10.04 4.26
C GLN A 193 15.44 10.55 3.07
N ILE A 194 14.83 11.18 2.06
CA ILE A 194 15.56 11.70 0.89
C ILE A 194 16.56 12.79 1.29
N GLY A 195 16.23 13.62 2.28
CA GLY A 195 17.12 14.67 2.79
C GLY A 195 16.44 15.64 3.75
N ASN A 196 17.23 16.48 4.43
CA ASN A 196 16.75 17.38 5.49
C ASN A 196 15.63 18.32 5.02
N LYS A 197 15.74 18.84 3.79
CA LYS A 197 14.71 19.68 3.15
C LYS A 197 13.32 19.02 3.15
N TYR A 198 13.27 17.70 2.98
CA TYR A 198 12.03 16.91 2.92
C TYR A 198 11.57 16.45 4.30
N TYR A 199 12.52 16.25 5.22
CA TYR A 199 12.23 15.99 6.62
C TYR A 199 11.57 17.20 7.31
N GLU A 200 12.04 18.41 7.02
CA GLU A 200 11.51 19.66 7.60
C GLU A 200 10.20 20.12 6.93
N ASP A 201 9.69 19.38 5.94
CA ASP A 201 8.40 19.68 5.32
C ASP A 201 7.25 19.42 6.31
N SER A 202 6.65 20.51 6.79
CA SER A 202 5.54 20.44 7.73
C SER A 202 4.38 19.57 7.20
N GLU A 203 4.01 19.68 5.92
CA GLU A 203 2.85 18.95 5.39
C GLU A 203 3.09 17.44 5.40
N ALA A 204 4.30 17.01 5.05
CA ALA A 204 4.70 15.61 5.08
C ALA A 204 4.62 15.02 6.50
N GLN A 205 5.11 15.77 7.50
CA GLN A 205 5.01 15.38 8.90
C GLN A 205 3.55 15.27 9.37
N GLY A 206 2.72 16.23 8.96
CA GLY A 206 1.27 16.22 9.26
C GLY A 206 0.53 15.03 8.64
N PHE A 207 0.82 14.70 7.37
CA PHE A 207 0.24 13.53 6.71
C PHE A 207 0.70 12.22 7.36
N LEU A 208 1.97 12.14 7.75
CA LEU A 208 2.51 10.95 8.41
C LEU A 208 1.89 10.75 9.79
N ALA A 209 1.70 11.82 10.58
CA ALA A 209 0.96 11.78 11.83
C ALA A 209 -0.48 11.30 11.63
N ASN A 210 -1.17 11.76 10.58
CA ASN A 210 -2.52 11.30 10.25
C ASN A 210 -2.56 9.80 9.88
N CYS A 211 -1.56 9.32 9.13
CA CYS A 211 -1.46 7.91 8.77
C CYS A 211 -1.24 7.05 10.02
N TYR A 212 -0.35 7.45 10.93
CA TYR A 212 -0.13 6.76 12.19
C TYR A 212 -1.36 6.79 13.11
N GLU A 213 -2.11 7.88 13.16
CA GLU A 213 -3.38 7.94 13.87
C GLU A 213 -4.38 6.91 13.32
N ARG A 214 -4.42 6.73 12.01
CA ARG A 214 -5.27 5.71 11.40
C ARG A 214 -4.80 4.29 11.71
N ALA A 215 -3.49 4.06 11.70
CA ALA A 215 -2.89 2.78 12.08
C ALA A 215 -3.14 2.46 13.56
N TYR A 216 -3.00 3.44 14.46
CA TYR A 216 -3.33 3.34 15.89
C TYR A 216 -4.78 2.91 16.10
N ARG A 217 -5.74 3.56 15.42
CA ARG A 217 -7.17 3.19 15.50
C ARG A 217 -7.42 1.77 14.99
N LEU A 218 -6.70 1.34 13.96
CA LEU A 218 -6.80 -0.02 13.43
C LEU A 218 -6.25 -1.04 14.42
N SER A 219 -5.07 -0.80 15.01
CA SER A 219 -4.49 -1.65 16.06
C SER A 219 -5.38 -1.74 17.30
N LYS A 220 -6.00 -0.63 17.71
CA LYS A 220 -7.00 -0.62 18.79
C LYS A 220 -8.20 -1.51 18.47
N LYS A 221 -8.69 -1.49 17.23
CA LYS A 221 -9.78 -2.37 16.78
C LYS A 221 -9.34 -3.85 16.76
N ASN A 222 -8.10 -4.11 16.36
CA ASN A 222 -7.55 -5.45 16.23
C ASN A 222 -7.04 -6.05 17.57
N ARG A 223 -7.01 -5.25 18.65
CA ARG A 223 -6.48 -5.63 19.97
C ARG A 223 -5.00 -6.02 19.95
N ASP A 224 -4.24 -5.37 19.08
CA ASP A 224 -2.78 -5.50 19.03
C ASP A 224 -2.15 -4.39 19.89
N ASP A 225 -1.77 -4.74 21.12
CA ASP A 225 -1.24 -3.79 22.10
C ASP A 225 0.15 -3.26 21.72
N ILE A 226 1.00 -4.10 21.08
CA ILE A 226 2.36 -3.74 20.68
C ILE A 226 2.32 -2.70 19.54
N ALA A 227 1.53 -3.00 18.50
CA ALA A 227 1.37 -2.06 17.39
C ALA A 227 0.68 -0.77 17.83
N ARG A 228 -0.27 -0.86 18.77
CA ARG A 228 -0.96 0.30 19.33
C ARG A 228 0.03 1.27 19.99
N GLU A 229 0.89 0.78 20.87
CA GLU A 229 1.88 1.63 21.55
C GLU A 229 2.86 2.25 20.55
N LYS A 230 3.37 1.45 19.61
CA LYS A 230 4.26 1.93 18.54
C LYS A 230 3.64 3.09 17.76
N TYR A 231 2.40 2.95 17.30
CA TYR A 231 1.74 3.98 16.50
C TYR A 231 1.33 5.21 17.32
N ASP A 232 1.04 5.07 18.61
CA ASP A 232 0.79 6.22 19.48
C ASP A 232 2.05 7.09 19.66
N ILE A 233 3.20 6.46 19.89
CA ILE A 233 4.48 7.17 19.98
C ILE A 233 4.78 7.89 18.67
N LEU A 234 4.61 7.20 17.53
CA LEU A 234 4.90 7.77 16.21
C LEU A 234 3.92 8.89 15.83
N ARG A 235 2.61 8.76 16.09
CA ARG A 235 1.65 9.85 15.82
C ARG A 235 2.01 11.09 16.64
N LYS A 236 2.39 10.92 17.92
CA LYS A 236 2.74 12.03 18.82
C LYS A 236 4.03 12.70 18.36
N LYS A 237 5.05 11.92 18.01
CA LYS A 237 6.33 12.42 17.45
C LYS A 237 6.11 13.27 16.19
N HIS A 238 5.44 12.72 15.18
CA HIS A 238 5.26 13.41 13.91
C HIS A 238 4.24 14.56 13.99
N GLY A 239 3.26 14.47 14.90
CA GLY A 239 2.37 15.58 15.22
C GLY A 239 3.09 16.77 15.85
N LEU A 240 4.02 16.52 16.78
CA LEU A 240 4.86 17.58 17.34
C LEU A 240 5.78 18.22 16.29
N LEU A 241 6.41 17.41 15.44
CA LEU A 241 7.26 17.91 14.35
C LEU A 241 6.45 18.78 13.37
N TYR A 242 5.23 18.38 13.04
CA TYR A 242 4.32 19.20 12.23
C TYR A 242 4.10 20.58 12.86
N ALA A 243 3.74 20.63 14.14
CA ALA A 243 3.48 21.88 14.83
C ALA A 243 4.76 22.73 14.97
N GLU A 244 5.91 22.08 15.21
CA GLU A 244 7.21 22.74 15.28
C GLU A 244 7.58 23.43 13.97
N PHE A 245 7.48 22.73 12.84
CA PHE A 245 7.85 23.30 11.54
C PHE A 245 6.83 24.31 11.01
N LYS A 246 5.55 24.17 11.38
CA LYS A 246 4.49 25.08 10.94
C LYS A 246 4.40 26.37 11.75
N PHE A 247 4.48 26.27 13.08
CA PHE A 247 4.25 27.40 13.99
C PHE A 247 5.51 27.86 14.74
N GLY A 248 6.53 27.00 14.85
CA GLY A 248 7.71 27.23 15.68
C GLY A 248 7.50 26.82 17.14
N LYS A 249 8.56 26.31 17.80
CA LYS A 249 8.51 25.77 19.18
C LYS A 249 7.95 26.72 20.24
N ASN A 250 8.14 28.02 20.05
CA ASN A 250 7.79 29.04 21.04
C ASN A 250 6.43 29.68 20.77
N SER A 251 5.71 29.25 19.72
CA SER A 251 4.39 29.80 19.41
C SER A 251 3.33 29.31 20.40
N SER A 252 2.35 30.16 20.70
CA SER A 252 1.17 29.79 21.48
C SER A 252 0.44 28.59 20.86
N ASP A 253 0.34 28.57 19.53
CA ASP A 253 -0.34 27.51 18.78
C ASP A 253 0.35 26.15 18.95
N TYR A 254 1.69 26.14 19.05
CA TYR A 254 2.46 24.93 19.33
C TYR A 254 2.18 24.40 20.74
N LEU A 255 2.10 25.29 21.73
CA LEU A 255 1.80 24.93 23.11
C LEU A 255 0.38 24.41 23.28
N GLU A 256 -0.58 24.98 22.55
CA GLU A 256 -1.96 24.49 22.54
C GLU A 256 -2.05 23.13 21.85
N PHE A 257 -1.49 23.01 20.65
CA PHE A 257 -1.49 21.76 19.90
C PHE A 257 -0.79 20.61 20.65
N SER A 258 0.35 20.88 21.28
CA SER A 258 1.05 19.88 22.09
C SER A 258 0.22 19.45 23.30
N LYS A 259 -0.46 20.38 23.99
CA LYS A 259 -1.38 20.04 25.08
C LYS A 259 -2.52 19.14 24.60
N GLU A 260 -3.12 19.43 23.44
CA GLU A 260 -4.18 18.60 22.88
C GLU A 260 -3.68 17.21 22.47
N LEU A 261 -2.50 17.12 21.87
CA LEU A 261 -1.94 15.86 21.36
C LEU A 261 -1.61 14.84 22.47
N PHE A 262 -1.27 15.33 23.66
CA PHE A 262 -1.02 14.51 24.85
C PHE A 262 -2.21 14.41 25.81
N LYS A 263 -3.35 15.02 25.44
CA LYS A 263 -4.59 14.87 26.20
C LYS A 263 -5.22 13.55 25.75
N ASP A 264 -5.09 12.53 26.59
CA ASP A 264 -5.77 11.24 26.39
C ASP A 264 -7.30 11.37 26.58
#